data_AF-A0A9D8KMJ4-F1
#
_entry.id   AF-A0A9D8KMJ4-F1
#
_cell.length_a   1.000
_cell.length_b   1.000
_cell.length_c   1.000
_cell.angle_alpha   90.00
_cell.angle_beta   90.00
_cell.angle_gamma   90.00
#
_symmetry.space_group_name_H-M   'P 1'
#
loop_
_entity.id
_entity.type
_entity.pdbx_description
1 polymer ?
#
loop_
_entity_poly.entity_id
_entity_poly.type
_entity_poly.pdbx_seq_one_letter_code
_entity_poly.pdbx_strand_id
1 'polypeptide(L)'
;MSEYQYYEFQAIDRPLTAAEMSELRSISTRARITPTSFVNEYSWGDFKGQPDVWMERYFDAFLYLANWGSHRLKLRLPPRLLNPASALTYFGSDSAFVNVKSGKLILSFASDEEEGGEWVEGEGRLSSLISVRAELARGDLRALYLGWLLRVQAGEIDHKEPEPPVPPGLGQLSASLVSLAEFLRIDDDLLHVAAKASSPLSDLVLDRDEFLVWVGTLAAPEKDELLTRLVIESEQVAVTELQQRFRQQRGAAGSGPVTTGRTVGQLLAAAKAHAQQRRRIETEKRAEEKMRREREEAVAREKHLDSLVGREARLWAEIDALVATTQAAGYDQALRHLVDLRDLDARSRGGDFRLRIASLRQVHARKLAFIRRLDKAGL
;
A
#
# COMPACT_ATOMS: atom_id res chain seq x y z
N MET A 1 -16.11 -12.07 -13.38
CA MET A 1 -14.86 -11.38 -13.76
C MET A 1 -13.95 -12.41 -14.38
N SER A 2 -13.20 -12.07 -15.44
CA SER A 2 -12.18 -12.97 -15.99
C SER A 2 -11.08 -13.17 -14.95
N GLU A 3 -10.58 -14.38 -14.81
CA GLU A 3 -9.42 -14.68 -13.97
C GLU A 3 -8.23 -13.86 -14.46
N TYR A 4 -7.43 -13.30 -13.55
CA TYR A 4 -6.17 -12.67 -13.87
C TYR A 4 -5.11 -13.09 -12.86
N GLN A 5 -4.01 -13.63 -13.36
CA GLN A 5 -2.85 -14.04 -12.60
C GLN A 5 -1.58 -13.47 -13.23
N TYR A 6 -0.69 -12.94 -12.41
CA TYR A 6 0.62 -12.47 -12.85
C TYR A 6 1.71 -13.16 -12.05
N TYR A 7 2.71 -13.65 -12.78
CA TYR A 7 3.88 -14.34 -12.26
C TYR A 7 5.14 -13.62 -12.72
N GLU A 8 6.01 -13.27 -11.79
CA GLU A 8 7.29 -12.66 -12.09
C GLU A 8 8.39 -13.31 -11.26
N PHE A 9 9.47 -13.70 -11.92
CA PHE A 9 10.69 -14.21 -11.31
C PHE A 9 11.89 -13.38 -11.75
N GLN A 10 12.83 -13.16 -10.85
CA GLN A 10 14.05 -12.41 -11.12
C GLN A 10 15.30 -13.17 -10.65
N ALA A 11 16.31 -13.24 -11.53
CA ALA A 11 17.63 -13.76 -11.21
C ALA A 11 18.56 -12.56 -10.97
N ILE A 12 19.15 -12.51 -9.78
CA ILE A 12 19.93 -11.37 -9.27
C ILE A 12 21.40 -11.77 -9.14
N ASP A 13 21.67 -12.94 -8.56
CA ASP A 13 23.03 -13.34 -8.21
C ASP A 13 23.81 -13.81 -9.45
N ARG A 14 23.12 -14.43 -10.42
CA ARG A 14 23.69 -14.77 -11.72
C ARG A 14 22.62 -14.73 -12.81
N PRO A 15 22.98 -14.41 -14.07
CA PRO A 15 22.08 -14.59 -15.19
C PRO A 15 21.80 -16.07 -15.46
N LEU A 16 20.64 -16.33 -16.04
CA LEU A 16 20.25 -17.61 -16.61
C LEU A 16 21.11 -17.93 -17.84
N THR A 17 21.52 -19.19 -17.94
CA THR A 17 22.18 -19.71 -19.13
C THR A 17 21.18 -19.97 -20.27
N ALA A 18 21.68 -20.12 -21.49
CA ALA A 18 20.84 -20.44 -22.65
C ALA A 18 20.06 -21.76 -22.47
N ALA A 19 20.68 -22.76 -21.84
CA ALA A 19 20.04 -24.04 -21.54
C ALA A 19 18.89 -23.89 -20.54
N GLU A 20 19.10 -23.12 -19.47
CA GLU A 20 18.08 -22.85 -18.45
C GLU A 20 16.90 -22.06 -19.04
N MET A 21 17.17 -21.04 -19.86
CA MET A 21 16.11 -20.30 -20.55
C MET A 21 15.31 -21.21 -21.50
N SER A 22 15.96 -22.15 -22.18
CA SER A 22 15.28 -23.13 -23.04
C SER A 22 14.39 -24.10 -22.23
N GLU A 23 14.85 -24.54 -21.06
CA GLU A 23 14.05 -25.35 -20.13
C GLU A 23 12.79 -24.60 -19.68
N LEU A 24 12.93 -23.34 -19.23
CA LEU A 24 11.79 -22.51 -18.85
C LEU A 24 10.82 -22.26 -20.00
N ARG A 25 11.33 -22.06 -21.23
CA ARG A 25 10.54 -21.86 -22.45
C ARG A 25 9.67 -23.08 -22.79
N SER A 26 10.17 -24.28 -22.50
CA SER A 26 9.41 -25.53 -22.71
C SER A 26 8.20 -25.65 -21.78
N ILE A 27 8.23 -24.98 -20.62
CA ILE A 27 7.15 -25.01 -19.62
C ILE A 27 6.13 -23.90 -19.91
N SER A 28 6.60 -22.69 -20.28
CA SER A 28 5.73 -21.59 -20.69
C SER A 28 6.16 -20.96 -22.00
N THR A 29 5.35 -21.17 -23.03
CA THR A 29 5.57 -20.63 -24.37
C THR A 29 5.26 -19.14 -24.46
N ARG A 30 4.31 -18.64 -23.64
CA ARG A 30 3.84 -17.24 -23.65
C ARG A 30 4.64 -16.29 -22.74
N ALA A 31 5.44 -16.83 -21.83
CA ALA A 31 6.21 -16.02 -20.90
C ALA A 31 7.25 -15.14 -21.60
N ARG A 32 7.51 -13.94 -21.08
CA ARG A 32 8.70 -13.15 -21.43
C ARG A 32 9.87 -13.66 -20.61
N ILE A 33 10.88 -14.24 -21.25
CA ILE A 33 12.07 -14.80 -20.59
C ILE A 33 13.30 -14.07 -21.10
N THR A 34 14.10 -13.57 -20.15
CA THR A 34 15.39 -12.91 -20.38
C THR A 34 16.45 -13.57 -19.50
N PRO A 35 17.75 -13.24 -19.65
CA PRO A 35 18.77 -13.77 -18.75
C PRO A 35 18.55 -13.42 -17.27
N THR A 36 17.72 -12.42 -16.95
CA THR A 36 17.52 -11.98 -15.56
C THR A 36 16.07 -12.06 -15.10
N SER A 37 15.12 -12.45 -15.97
CA SER A 37 13.70 -12.42 -15.62
C SER A 37 12.88 -13.47 -16.35
N PHE A 38 11.79 -13.89 -15.70
CA PHE A 38 10.69 -14.63 -16.30
C PHE A 38 9.40 -13.92 -15.88
N VAL A 39 8.58 -13.48 -16.84
CA VAL A 39 7.30 -12.82 -16.59
C VAL A 39 6.21 -13.53 -17.36
N ASN A 40 5.07 -13.80 -16.74
CA ASN A 40 3.94 -14.40 -17.43
C ASN A 40 2.61 -13.95 -16.84
N GLU A 41 1.64 -13.78 -17.72
CA GLU A 41 0.28 -13.37 -17.38
C GLU A 41 -0.71 -14.41 -17.90
N TYR A 42 -1.69 -14.75 -17.06
CA TYR A 42 -2.76 -15.66 -17.41
C TYR A 42 -4.11 -14.98 -17.22
N SER A 43 -4.95 -15.07 -18.26
CA SER A 43 -6.36 -14.68 -18.18
C SER A 43 -7.32 -15.88 -18.13
N TRP A 44 -6.78 -17.10 -18.33
CA TRP A 44 -7.48 -18.38 -18.32
C TRP A 44 -6.49 -19.51 -18.02
N GLY A 45 -6.81 -20.38 -17.05
CA GLY A 45 -5.99 -21.53 -16.67
C GLY A 45 -4.77 -21.17 -15.80
N ASP A 46 -3.99 -22.19 -15.42
CA ASP A 46 -2.95 -22.06 -14.39
C ASP A 46 -1.51 -22.16 -14.93
N PHE A 47 -0.60 -21.57 -14.14
CA PHE A 47 0.83 -21.73 -14.33
C PHE A 47 1.25 -23.19 -14.12
N LYS A 48 1.85 -23.79 -15.16
CA LYS A 48 2.30 -25.19 -15.15
C LYS A 48 3.66 -25.41 -14.47
N GLY A 49 4.36 -24.34 -14.10
CA GLY A 49 5.64 -24.43 -13.41
C GLY A 49 5.46 -24.66 -11.91
N GLN A 50 6.58 -24.93 -11.23
CA GLN A 50 6.61 -25.10 -9.77
C GLN A 50 7.49 -23.99 -9.17
N PRO A 51 6.89 -22.91 -8.63
CA PRO A 51 7.64 -21.75 -8.16
C PRO A 51 8.73 -22.09 -7.14
N ASP A 52 8.47 -23.02 -6.22
CA ASP A 52 9.47 -23.45 -5.22
C ASP A 52 10.71 -24.08 -5.86
N VAL A 53 10.52 -24.99 -6.81
CA VAL A 53 11.63 -25.64 -7.55
C VAL A 53 12.41 -24.60 -8.36
N TRP A 54 11.72 -23.61 -8.94
CA TRP A 54 12.35 -22.57 -9.75
C TRP A 54 13.14 -21.57 -8.90
N MET A 55 12.66 -21.23 -7.71
CA MET A 55 13.43 -20.45 -6.72
C MET A 55 14.67 -21.22 -6.25
N GLU A 56 14.53 -22.53 -6.02
CA GLU A 56 15.66 -23.38 -5.65
C GLU A 56 16.71 -23.47 -6.77
N ARG A 57 16.32 -23.55 -8.05
CA ARG A 57 17.27 -23.78 -9.16
C ARG A 57 17.81 -22.49 -9.79
N TYR A 58 16.94 -21.53 -10.07
CA TYR A 58 17.24 -20.46 -11.04
C TYR A 58 17.14 -19.05 -10.46
N PHE A 59 16.09 -18.77 -9.69
CA PHE A 59 15.70 -17.40 -9.36
C PHE A 59 16.02 -17.00 -7.92
N ASP A 60 16.11 -15.69 -7.69
CA ASP A 60 16.40 -15.09 -6.39
C ASP A 60 15.20 -14.36 -5.78
N ALA A 61 14.25 -13.96 -6.62
CA ALA A 61 13.01 -13.35 -6.19
C ALA A 61 11.84 -13.85 -7.05
N PHE A 62 10.68 -13.98 -6.44
CA PHE A 62 9.44 -14.38 -7.09
C PHE A 62 8.28 -13.58 -6.52
N LEU A 63 7.39 -13.16 -7.40
CA LEU A 63 6.14 -12.49 -7.05
C LEU A 63 4.99 -13.10 -7.84
N TYR A 64 3.89 -13.28 -7.14
CA TYR A 64 2.61 -13.68 -7.72
C TYR A 64 1.48 -12.84 -7.15
N LEU A 65 0.58 -12.42 -8.02
CA LEU A 65 -0.66 -11.76 -7.66
C LEU A 65 -1.80 -12.31 -8.50
N ALA A 66 -2.99 -12.32 -7.92
CA ALA A 66 -4.20 -12.64 -8.64
C ALA A 66 -5.35 -11.71 -8.24
N ASN A 67 -6.28 -11.48 -9.16
CA ASN A 67 -7.41 -10.57 -8.95
C ASN A 67 -8.46 -11.08 -7.93
N TRP A 68 -8.31 -12.31 -7.46
CA TRP A 68 -9.06 -12.85 -6.32
C TRP A 68 -8.37 -12.64 -4.96
N GLY A 69 -7.32 -11.82 -4.90
CA GLY A 69 -6.73 -11.37 -3.63
C GLY A 69 -5.49 -12.14 -3.15
N SER A 70 -5.00 -13.13 -3.89
CA SER A 70 -3.77 -13.84 -3.51
C SER A 70 -2.52 -13.06 -3.89
N HIS A 71 -1.74 -12.65 -2.89
CA HIS A 71 -0.42 -12.03 -3.04
C HIS A 71 0.66 -12.95 -2.45
N ARG A 72 1.72 -13.20 -3.21
CA ARG A 72 2.87 -14.00 -2.79
C ARG A 72 4.17 -13.30 -3.16
N LEU A 73 5.11 -13.25 -2.21
CA LEU A 73 6.48 -12.83 -2.45
C LEU A 73 7.42 -13.90 -1.91
N LYS A 74 8.43 -14.31 -2.68
CA LYS A 74 9.51 -15.16 -2.19
C LYS A 74 10.86 -14.50 -2.46
N LEU A 75 11.73 -14.50 -1.46
CA LEU A 75 13.08 -13.94 -1.54
C LEU A 75 14.08 -15.02 -1.12
N ARG A 76 15.01 -15.35 -2.00
CA ARG A 76 16.10 -16.28 -1.73
C ARG A 76 17.34 -15.52 -1.29
N LEU A 77 17.92 -15.92 -0.18
CA LEU A 77 19.19 -15.41 0.31
C LEU A 77 20.20 -16.55 0.56
N PRO A 78 21.50 -16.28 0.42
CA PRO A 78 22.54 -17.14 0.96
C PRO A 78 22.40 -17.21 2.49
N PRO A 79 22.46 -18.41 3.12
CA PRO A 79 22.39 -18.55 4.58
C PRO A 79 23.51 -17.81 5.35
N ARG A 80 24.61 -17.47 4.66
CA ARG A 80 25.69 -16.64 5.22
C ARG A 80 25.27 -15.20 5.51
N LEU A 81 24.32 -14.66 4.73
CA LEU A 81 23.84 -13.27 4.89
C LEU A 81 22.66 -13.19 5.86
N LEU A 82 21.84 -14.24 5.92
CA LEU A 82 20.74 -14.34 6.86
C LEU A 82 20.74 -15.70 7.54
N ASN A 83 21.04 -15.70 8.83
CA ASN A 83 21.01 -16.91 9.65
C ASN A 83 19.58 -17.50 9.69
N PRO A 84 19.39 -18.78 9.34
CA PRO A 84 18.09 -19.45 9.45
C PRO A 84 17.40 -19.30 10.81
N ALA A 85 18.16 -19.33 11.92
CA ALA A 85 17.61 -19.16 13.26
C ALA A 85 16.98 -17.77 13.46
N SER A 86 17.57 -16.73 12.87
CA SER A 86 17.00 -15.37 12.89
C SER A 86 15.70 -15.30 12.11
N ALA A 87 15.60 -15.96 10.94
CA ALA A 87 14.35 -16.04 10.19
C ALA A 87 13.25 -16.79 10.96
N LEU A 88 13.59 -17.95 11.55
CA LEU A 88 12.68 -18.78 12.34
C LEU A 88 12.18 -18.11 13.64
N THR A 89 12.84 -17.04 14.10
CA THR A 89 12.35 -16.26 15.25
C THR A 89 11.05 -15.51 14.91
N TYR A 90 10.86 -15.14 13.65
CA TYR A 90 9.70 -14.38 13.18
C TYR A 90 8.73 -15.25 12.36
N PHE A 91 9.27 -16.20 11.60
CA PHE A 91 8.52 -16.96 10.61
C PHE A 91 8.02 -18.29 11.18
N GLY A 92 6.89 -18.78 10.66
CA GLY A 92 6.25 -20.03 11.06
C GLY A 92 5.61 -20.72 9.85
N SER A 93 4.29 -20.88 9.85
CA SER A 93 3.53 -21.47 8.74
C SER A 93 2.80 -20.41 7.91
N ASP A 94 2.27 -20.85 6.77
CA ASP A 94 1.24 -20.18 5.96
C ASP A 94 1.57 -18.76 5.48
N SER A 95 1.28 -17.71 6.26
CA SER A 95 1.44 -16.32 5.81
C SER A 95 2.89 -15.84 5.76
N ALA A 96 3.76 -16.37 6.63
CA ALA A 96 5.20 -16.09 6.52
C ALA A 96 6.04 -17.27 7.00
N PHE A 97 6.75 -17.91 6.09
CA PHE A 97 7.50 -19.15 6.35
C PHE A 97 8.85 -19.17 5.64
N VAL A 98 9.77 -19.96 6.18
CA VAL A 98 11.13 -20.08 5.65
C VAL A 98 11.43 -21.53 5.27
N ASN A 99 11.95 -21.70 4.06
CA ASN A 99 12.45 -22.98 3.58
C ASN A 99 13.98 -22.95 3.51
N VAL A 100 14.64 -23.91 4.16
CA VAL A 100 16.08 -24.11 4.07
C VAL A 100 16.34 -25.41 3.32
N LYS A 101 16.79 -25.31 2.07
CA LYS A 101 17.06 -26.45 1.19
C LYS A 101 18.28 -26.20 0.33
N SER A 102 19.09 -27.24 0.12
CA SER A 102 20.24 -27.20 -0.81
C SER A 102 21.19 -26.01 -0.58
N GLY A 103 21.44 -25.65 0.68
CA GLY A 103 22.29 -24.50 1.03
C GLY A 103 21.68 -23.13 0.72
N LYS A 104 20.37 -23.06 0.48
CA LYS A 104 19.62 -21.84 0.17
C LYS A 104 18.55 -21.61 1.22
N LEU A 105 18.35 -20.34 1.58
CA LEU A 105 17.26 -19.90 2.45
C LEU A 105 16.25 -19.13 1.60
N ILE A 106 14.99 -19.56 1.60
CA ILE A 106 13.90 -18.92 0.86
C ILE A 106 12.85 -18.44 1.85
N LEU A 107 12.74 -17.13 1.99
CA LEU A 107 11.67 -16.47 2.73
C LEU A 107 10.43 -16.41 1.85
N SER A 108 9.27 -16.79 2.37
CA SER A 108 7.99 -16.69 1.67
C SER A 108 7.02 -15.86 2.48
N PHE A 109 6.33 -14.95 1.81
CA PHE A 109 5.23 -14.15 2.35
C PHE A 109 3.98 -14.44 1.53
N ALA A 110 2.86 -14.65 2.21
CA ALA A 110 1.58 -14.95 1.61
C ALA A 110 0.47 -14.15 2.30
N SER A 111 -0.18 -13.29 1.52
CA SER A 111 -1.37 -12.55 1.95
C SER A 111 -2.51 -12.96 1.03
N ASP A 112 -3.59 -13.48 1.61
CA ASP A 112 -4.82 -13.83 0.90
C ASP A 112 -5.97 -13.01 1.47
N GLU A 113 -6.89 -12.58 0.61
CA GLU A 113 -8.12 -11.90 1.01
C GLU A 113 -9.29 -12.56 0.30
N GLU A 114 -10.36 -12.83 1.04
CA GLU A 114 -11.55 -13.53 0.52
C GLU A 114 -12.42 -12.61 -0.35
N GLU A 115 -12.33 -11.28 -0.15
CA GLU A 115 -13.03 -10.26 -0.94
C GLU A 115 -12.20 -9.86 -2.17
N GLY A 116 -12.06 -10.78 -3.12
CA GLY A 116 -11.49 -10.48 -4.44
C GLY A 116 -12.32 -9.45 -5.23
N GLY A 117 -11.71 -8.81 -6.23
CA GLY A 117 -12.42 -7.89 -7.14
C GLY A 117 -11.72 -6.57 -7.45
N GLU A 118 -10.55 -6.31 -6.88
CA GLU A 118 -9.74 -5.16 -7.27
C GLU A 118 -9.04 -5.40 -8.62
N TRP A 119 -8.94 -4.34 -9.43
CA TRP A 119 -8.04 -4.34 -10.58
C TRP A 119 -6.61 -4.42 -10.07
N VAL A 120 -5.91 -5.50 -10.41
CA VAL A 120 -4.52 -5.68 -10.02
C VAL A 120 -3.64 -5.63 -11.26
N GLU A 121 -2.66 -4.72 -11.26
CA GLU A 121 -1.62 -4.62 -12.28
C GLU A 121 -0.32 -5.14 -11.68
N GLY A 122 0.30 -6.12 -12.36
CA GLY A 122 1.47 -6.81 -11.84
C GLY A 122 2.80 -6.17 -12.23
N GLU A 123 2.83 -5.46 -13.37
CA GLU A 123 4.08 -4.91 -13.90
C GLU A 123 4.73 -3.92 -12.92
N GLY A 124 6.04 -4.07 -12.72
CA GLY A 124 6.84 -3.21 -11.84
C GLY A 124 6.71 -3.50 -10.34
N ARG A 125 5.79 -4.38 -9.90
CA ARG A 125 5.61 -4.70 -8.47
C ARG A 125 6.82 -5.39 -7.85
N LEU A 126 7.45 -6.35 -8.53
CA LEU A 126 8.65 -6.99 -7.98
C LEU A 126 9.82 -6.03 -7.87
N SER A 127 9.91 -5.06 -8.79
CA SER A 127 11.01 -4.08 -8.81
C SER A 127 11.04 -3.18 -7.57
N SER A 128 9.87 -2.80 -7.02
CA SER A 128 9.80 -2.03 -5.77
C SER A 128 10.15 -2.86 -4.53
N LEU A 129 9.96 -4.18 -4.60
CA LEU A 129 10.19 -5.11 -3.50
C LEU A 129 11.60 -5.73 -3.52
N ILE A 130 12.31 -5.66 -4.65
CA ILE A 130 13.61 -6.32 -4.81
C ILE A 130 14.66 -5.84 -3.79
N SER A 131 14.57 -4.57 -3.40
CA SER A 131 15.47 -3.93 -2.43
C SER A 131 15.32 -4.52 -1.02
N VAL A 132 14.17 -5.10 -0.68
CA VAL A 132 13.96 -5.83 0.59
C VAL A 132 15.01 -6.94 0.76
N ARG A 133 15.35 -7.64 -0.32
CA ARG A 133 16.39 -8.68 -0.29
C ARG A 133 17.74 -8.11 0.09
N ALA A 134 18.11 -6.97 -0.48
CA ALA A 134 19.38 -6.30 -0.18
C ALA A 134 19.43 -5.74 1.25
N GLU A 135 18.29 -5.29 1.77
CA GLU A 135 18.16 -4.87 3.19
C GLU A 135 18.33 -6.06 4.14
N LEU A 136 17.64 -7.17 3.89
CA LEU A 136 17.80 -8.42 4.64
C LEU A 136 19.25 -8.92 4.62
N ALA A 137 19.88 -8.91 3.44
CA ALA A 137 21.27 -9.29 3.28
C ALA A 137 22.24 -8.42 4.11
N ARG A 138 21.88 -7.16 4.36
CA ARG A 138 22.63 -6.21 5.19
C ARG A 138 22.37 -6.36 6.69
N GLY A 139 21.51 -7.29 7.09
CA GLY A 139 21.11 -7.54 8.47
C GLY A 139 19.89 -6.74 8.93
N ASP A 140 19.15 -6.12 8.01
CA ASP A 140 17.90 -5.45 8.35
C ASP A 140 16.77 -6.48 8.55
N LEU A 141 16.36 -6.68 9.79
CA LEU A 141 15.35 -7.68 10.15
C LEU A 141 13.91 -7.14 10.08
N ARG A 142 13.70 -5.87 9.68
CA ARG A 142 12.36 -5.26 9.64
C ARG A 142 11.41 -6.01 8.70
N ALA A 143 11.89 -6.51 7.57
CA ALA A 143 11.06 -7.34 6.67
C ALA A 143 10.62 -8.66 7.33
N LEU A 144 11.44 -9.25 8.20
CA LEU A 144 11.05 -10.44 8.95
C LEU A 144 9.96 -10.12 9.97
N TYR A 145 10.11 -8.99 10.66
CA TYR A 145 9.09 -8.52 11.61
C TYR A 145 7.77 -8.16 10.91
N LEU A 146 7.80 -7.59 9.70
CA LEU A 146 6.60 -7.40 8.88
C LEU A 146 5.94 -8.73 8.53
N GLY A 147 6.71 -9.76 8.19
CA GLY A 147 6.19 -11.12 8.02
C GLY A 147 5.55 -11.67 9.30
N TRP A 148 6.11 -11.40 10.48
CA TRP A 148 5.50 -11.78 11.75
C TRP A 148 4.18 -11.02 12.02
N LEU A 149 4.12 -9.71 11.74
CA LEU A 149 2.86 -8.95 11.85
C LEU A 149 1.77 -9.49 10.92
N LEU A 150 2.15 -9.90 9.70
CA LEU A 150 1.23 -10.54 8.78
C LEU A 150 0.61 -11.82 9.37
N ARG A 151 1.42 -12.64 10.06
CA ARG A 151 0.92 -13.84 10.76
C ARG A 151 0.02 -13.51 11.94
N VAL A 152 0.35 -12.44 12.68
CA VAL A 152 -0.48 -11.93 13.79
C VAL A 152 -1.86 -11.51 13.28
N GLN A 153 -1.93 -10.72 12.20
CA GLN A 153 -3.23 -10.29 11.67
C GLN A 153 -4.01 -11.43 11.01
N ALA A 154 -3.33 -12.43 10.45
CA ALA A 154 -3.94 -13.66 9.93
C ALA A 154 -4.47 -14.58 11.04
N GLY A 155 -4.21 -14.27 12.32
CA GLY A 155 -4.67 -15.06 13.46
C GLY A 155 -3.89 -16.37 13.66
N GLU A 156 -2.70 -16.49 13.08
CA GLU A 156 -1.88 -17.71 13.16
C GLU A 156 -1.11 -17.85 14.48
N ILE A 157 -1.05 -16.79 15.28
CA ILE A 157 -0.26 -16.75 16.52
C ILE A 157 -1.20 -16.57 17.70
N ASP A 158 -1.08 -17.44 18.71
CA ASP A 158 -1.90 -17.38 19.91
C ASP A 158 -1.69 -16.06 20.67
N HIS A 159 -2.78 -15.49 21.17
CA HIS A 159 -2.79 -14.19 21.85
C HIS A 159 -1.89 -14.11 23.10
N LYS A 160 -1.52 -15.25 23.68
CA LYS A 160 -0.65 -15.34 24.86
C LYS A 160 0.83 -15.43 24.49
N GLU A 161 1.15 -15.75 23.23
CA GLU A 161 2.54 -15.83 22.77
C GLU A 161 3.21 -14.45 22.91
N PRO A 162 4.49 -14.43 23.34
CA PRO A 162 5.23 -13.19 23.44
C PRO A 162 5.56 -12.64 22.05
N GLU A 163 5.58 -11.33 21.94
CA GLU A 163 6.13 -10.65 20.78
C GLU A 163 7.64 -10.97 20.64
N PRO A 164 8.14 -11.29 19.43
CA PRO A 164 9.56 -11.46 19.19
C PRO A 164 10.30 -10.12 19.32
N PRO A 165 11.64 -10.13 19.35
CA PRO A 165 12.41 -8.89 19.42
C PRO A 165 12.02 -7.91 18.29
N VAL A 166 11.69 -6.66 18.65
CA VAL A 166 11.30 -5.63 17.70
C VAL A 166 12.56 -5.01 17.08
N PRO A 167 12.76 -5.10 15.75
CA PRO A 167 13.95 -4.52 15.11
C PRO A 167 13.96 -3.00 15.22
N PRO A 168 15.15 -2.36 15.26
CA PRO A 168 15.27 -0.90 15.25
C PRO A 168 14.75 -0.31 13.93
N GLY A 169 14.26 0.94 13.98
CA GLY A 169 13.84 1.68 12.78
C GLY A 169 12.50 1.25 12.20
N LEU A 170 11.65 0.54 12.94
CA LEU A 170 10.33 0.12 12.46
C LEU A 170 9.39 1.32 12.23
N GLY A 171 9.59 2.41 12.97
CA GLY A 171 8.89 3.68 12.74
C GLY A 171 9.43 4.50 11.55
N GLN A 172 10.46 4.03 10.86
CA GLN A 172 11.13 4.71 9.73
C GLN A 172 11.42 3.70 8.61
N LEU A 173 10.37 3.10 8.05
CA LEU A 173 10.50 2.12 6.96
C LEU A 173 11.14 2.75 5.71
N SER A 174 12.00 1.98 5.02
CA SER A 174 12.47 2.33 3.68
C SER A 174 11.31 2.24 2.67
N ALA A 175 11.47 2.85 1.49
CA ALA A 175 10.45 2.77 0.43
C ALA A 175 10.08 1.32 0.08
N SER A 176 11.06 0.42 0.03
CA SER A 176 10.86 -1.01 -0.23
C SER A 176 10.12 -1.74 0.90
N LEU A 177 10.37 -1.38 2.16
CA LEU A 177 9.63 -1.93 3.29
C LEU A 177 8.20 -1.37 3.38
N VAL A 178 7.97 -0.12 2.99
CA VAL A 178 6.62 0.44 2.82
C VAL A 178 5.88 -0.33 1.73
N SER A 179 6.49 -0.50 0.56
CA SER A 179 5.91 -1.31 -0.52
C SER A 179 5.65 -2.76 -0.10
N LEU A 180 6.49 -3.34 0.77
CA LEU A 180 6.24 -4.68 1.31
C LEU A 180 5.02 -4.70 2.23
N ALA A 181 4.91 -3.74 3.16
CA ALA A 181 3.77 -3.65 4.06
C ALA A 181 2.45 -3.46 3.30
N GLU A 182 2.45 -2.59 2.27
CA GLU A 182 1.31 -2.39 1.37
C GLU A 182 0.98 -3.66 0.58
N PHE A 183 1.99 -4.31 -0.03
CA PHE A 183 1.79 -5.55 -0.79
C PHE A 183 1.21 -6.66 0.07
N LEU A 184 1.62 -6.77 1.33
CA LEU A 184 1.13 -7.75 2.29
C LEU A 184 -0.18 -7.33 2.98
N ARG A 185 -0.64 -6.10 2.77
CA ARG A 185 -1.83 -5.51 3.41
C ARG A 185 -1.73 -5.56 4.93
N ILE A 186 -0.56 -5.18 5.45
CA ILE A 186 -0.34 -5.11 6.89
C ILE A 186 -1.17 -3.96 7.45
N ASP A 187 -1.92 -4.22 8.53
CA ASP A 187 -2.73 -3.19 9.18
C ASP A 187 -1.85 -2.04 9.72
N ASP A 188 -2.12 -0.82 9.25
CA ASP A 188 -1.34 0.37 9.59
C ASP A 188 -1.37 0.70 11.09
N ASP A 189 -2.48 0.41 11.79
CA ASP A 189 -2.59 0.63 13.23
C ASP A 189 -1.75 -0.38 14.01
N LEU A 190 -1.74 -1.64 13.55
CA LEU A 190 -0.90 -2.70 14.08
C LEU A 190 0.58 -2.36 13.90
N LEU A 191 0.99 -1.98 12.69
CA LEU A 191 2.36 -1.54 12.42
C LEU A 191 2.74 -0.30 13.22
N HIS A 192 1.84 0.68 13.35
CA HIS A 192 2.07 1.88 14.15
C HIS A 192 2.32 1.56 15.63
N VAL A 193 1.49 0.70 16.23
CA VAL A 193 1.64 0.28 17.64
C VAL A 193 2.87 -0.60 17.83
N ALA A 194 3.20 -1.44 16.85
CA ALA A 194 4.44 -2.20 16.83
C ALA A 194 5.66 -1.27 16.90
N ALA A 195 5.69 -0.26 16.03
CA ALA A 195 6.78 0.70 15.88
C ALA A 195 7.06 1.55 17.14
N LYS A 196 6.08 1.76 18.03
CA LYS A 196 6.31 2.48 19.31
C LYS A 196 7.32 1.81 20.23
N ALA A 197 7.51 0.51 20.09
CA ALA A 197 8.49 -0.24 20.87
C ALA A 197 9.84 -0.36 20.16
N SER A 198 9.94 0.11 18.91
CA SER A 198 11.16 0.03 18.12
C SER A 198 12.13 1.13 18.53
N SER A 199 13.39 0.76 18.73
CA SER A 199 14.47 1.72 18.92
C SER A 199 14.69 2.55 17.64
N PRO A 200 15.18 3.79 17.73
CA PRO A 200 15.55 4.58 16.56
C PRO A 200 16.54 3.83 15.67
N LEU A 201 16.45 4.05 14.35
CA LEU A 201 17.44 3.54 13.43
C LEU A 201 18.77 4.25 13.70
N SER A 202 19.80 3.51 14.10
CA SER A 202 21.15 4.06 14.14
C SER A 202 21.66 4.25 12.71
N ASP A 203 22.36 5.34 12.46
CA ASP A 203 22.93 5.61 11.14
C ASP A 203 23.77 4.42 10.66
N LEU A 204 23.28 3.78 9.59
CA LEU A 204 23.94 2.66 8.92
C LEU A 204 25.15 3.11 8.07
N VAL A 205 25.52 4.39 8.18
CA VAL A 205 26.64 5.00 7.46
C VAL A 205 27.93 4.39 7.98
N LEU A 206 28.63 3.73 7.06
CA LEU A 206 29.97 3.22 7.30
C LEU A 206 30.92 4.42 7.39
N ASP A 207 31.37 4.76 8.59
CA ASP A 207 32.48 5.68 8.75
C ASP A 207 33.73 5.00 8.20
N ARG A 208 34.39 5.64 7.22
CA ARG A 208 35.53 5.05 6.53
C ARG A 208 36.67 4.78 7.49
N ASP A 209 36.94 5.70 8.41
CA ASP A 209 38.11 5.62 9.28
C ASP A 209 37.88 4.56 10.38
N GLU A 210 36.67 4.49 10.93
CA GLU A 210 36.27 3.41 11.85
C GLU A 210 36.31 2.04 11.17
N PHE A 211 35.83 1.95 9.92
CA PHE A 211 35.91 0.71 9.14
C PHE A 211 37.37 0.31 8.87
N LEU A 212 38.24 1.26 8.53
CA LEU A 212 39.67 0.99 8.32
C LEU A 212 40.36 0.50 9.59
N VAL A 213 40.07 1.11 10.75
CA VAL A 213 40.58 0.66 12.04
C VAL A 213 40.14 -0.78 12.32
N TRP A 214 38.86 -1.09 12.10
CA TRP A 214 38.34 -2.44 12.27
C TRP A 214 38.96 -3.45 11.31
N VAL A 215 39.06 -3.13 10.01
CA VAL A 215 39.77 -3.97 9.03
C VAL A 215 41.21 -4.20 9.49
N GLY A 216 41.86 -3.19 10.08
CA GLY A 216 43.17 -3.31 10.71
C GLY A 216 43.26 -4.46 11.72
N THR A 217 42.20 -4.73 12.48
CA THR A 217 42.16 -5.80 13.51
C THR A 217 42.03 -7.22 12.94
N LEU A 218 41.67 -7.38 11.67
CA LEU A 218 41.50 -8.71 11.06
C LEU A 218 42.85 -9.39 10.80
N ALA A 219 42.88 -10.72 10.91
CA ALA A 219 44.10 -11.49 10.68
C ALA A 219 44.54 -11.42 9.20
N ALA A 220 45.85 -11.46 8.93
CA ALA A 220 46.35 -11.40 7.55
C ALA A 220 45.80 -12.52 6.63
N PRO A 221 45.74 -13.80 7.06
CA PRO A 221 45.16 -14.87 6.22
C PRO A 221 43.69 -14.63 5.89
N GLU A 222 42.94 -14.05 6.81
CA GLU A 222 41.52 -13.73 6.63
C GLU A 222 41.33 -12.61 5.60
N LYS A 223 42.19 -11.59 5.63
CA LYS A 223 42.20 -10.52 4.61
C LYS A 223 42.52 -11.07 3.23
N ASP A 224 43.52 -11.95 3.13
CA ASP A 224 43.94 -12.57 1.87
C ASP A 224 42.82 -13.42 1.26
N GLU A 225 42.10 -14.20 2.08
CA GLU A 225 40.94 -14.99 1.65
C GLU A 225 39.79 -14.09 1.15
N LEU A 226 39.44 -13.04 1.89
CA LEU A 226 38.38 -12.10 1.49
C LEU A 226 38.71 -11.40 0.16
N LEU A 227 39.96 -10.97 -0.03
CA LEU A 227 40.40 -10.35 -1.28
C LEU A 227 40.39 -11.34 -2.45
N THR A 228 40.77 -12.60 -2.20
CA THR A 228 40.73 -13.66 -3.21
C THR A 228 39.30 -13.92 -3.68
N ARG A 229 38.35 -14.08 -2.74
CA ARG A 229 36.91 -14.24 -3.04
C ARG A 229 36.35 -13.04 -3.82
N LEU A 230 36.77 -11.82 -3.47
CA LEU A 230 36.31 -10.62 -4.16
C LEU A 230 36.83 -10.52 -5.60
N VAL A 231 38.13 -10.75 -5.80
CA VAL A 231 38.81 -10.48 -7.09
C VAL A 231 38.68 -11.64 -8.06
N ILE A 232 38.83 -12.88 -7.59
CA ILE A 232 38.83 -14.07 -8.44
C ILE A 232 37.42 -14.63 -8.59
N GLU A 233 36.67 -14.76 -7.49
CA GLU A 233 35.34 -15.38 -7.50
C GLU A 233 34.24 -14.37 -7.81
N SER A 234 34.56 -13.06 -7.87
CA SER A 234 33.60 -11.96 -8.10
C SER A 234 32.40 -12.01 -7.13
N GLU A 235 32.63 -12.51 -5.91
CA GLU A 235 31.56 -12.83 -4.98
C GLU A 235 31.09 -11.56 -4.24
N GLN A 236 30.12 -10.84 -4.83
CA GLN A 236 29.58 -9.60 -4.23
C GLN A 236 28.94 -9.85 -2.84
N VAL A 237 28.55 -11.09 -2.55
CA VAL A 237 28.09 -11.56 -1.24
C VAL A 237 29.16 -11.34 -0.15
N ALA A 238 30.44 -11.51 -0.47
CA ALA A 238 31.54 -11.33 0.47
C ALA A 238 31.65 -9.88 0.98
N VAL A 239 31.37 -8.89 0.13
CA VAL A 239 31.31 -7.47 0.53
C VAL A 239 30.21 -7.24 1.56
N THR A 240 29.05 -7.82 1.32
CA THR A 240 27.88 -7.66 2.19
C THR A 240 28.08 -8.36 3.53
N GLU A 241 28.69 -9.55 3.52
CA GLU A 241 29.11 -10.30 4.71
C GLU A 241 30.08 -9.48 5.57
N LEU A 242 31.08 -8.85 4.95
CA LEU A 242 32.05 -8.00 5.66
C LEU A 242 31.40 -6.77 6.30
N GLN A 243 30.51 -6.10 5.57
CA GLN A 243 29.74 -4.96 6.09
C GLN A 243 28.85 -5.37 7.27
N GLN A 244 28.19 -6.53 7.18
CA GLN A 244 27.35 -7.06 8.25
C GLN A 244 28.19 -7.36 9.49
N ARG A 245 29.36 -7.98 9.33
CA ARG A 245 30.24 -8.32 10.45
C ARG A 245 30.77 -7.09 11.19
N PHE A 246 31.19 -6.06 10.44
CA PHE A 246 31.56 -4.78 11.02
C PHE A 246 30.41 -4.17 11.85
N ARG A 247 29.19 -4.17 11.27
CA ARG A 247 28.01 -3.64 11.96
C ARG A 247 27.61 -4.44 13.19
N GLN A 248 27.71 -5.76 13.16
CA GLN A 248 27.42 -6.60 14.34
C GLN A 248 28.39 -6.27 15.48
N GLN A 249 29.66 -6.04 15.17
CA GLN A 249 30.66 -5.69 16.17
C GLN A 249 30.49 -4.26 16.71
N ARG A 250 30.05 -3.31 15.87
CA ARG A 250 29.68 -1.94 16.29
C ARG A 250 28.36 -1.88 17.06
N GLY A 251 27.36 -2.64 16.62
CA GLY A 251 25.97 -2.67 17.12
C GLY A 251 25.79 -3.37 18.47
N ALA A 252 26.82 -4.06 18.97
CA ALA A 252 26.87 -4.57 20.34
C ALA A 252 26.75 -3.45 21.41
N ALA A 253 26.86 -2.17 21.01
CA ALA A 253 26.81 -0.99 21.87
C ALA A 253 25.45 -0.27 21.98
N GLY A 254 24.32 -0.92 21.64
CA GLY A 254 22.99 -0.46 22.15
C GLY A 254 21.87 -0.15 21.16
N SER A 255 21.89 -0.67 19.92
CA SER A 255 20.81 -0.47 18.93
C SER A 255 20.20 -1.76 18.37
N GLY A 256 20.33 -2.86 19.11
CA GLY A 256 19.78 -4.15 18.71
C GLY A 256 18.25 -4.26 18.84
N PRO A 257 17.67 -5.36 18.33
CA PRO A 257 16.26 -5.66 18.53
C PRO A 257 15.87 -5.67 20.02
N VAL A 258 14.70 -5.09 20.35
CA VAL A 258 14.23 -4.94 21.73
C VAL A 258 13.13 -5.94 22.05
N THR A 259 13.28 -6.70 23.13
CA THR A 259 12.19 -7.53 23.67
C THR A 259 11.29 -6.69 24.56
N THR A 260 10.03 -6.56 24.19
CA THR A 260 9.03 -5.74 24.91
C THR A 260 8.40 -6.47 26.08
N GLY A 261 8.36 -7.80 26.02
CA GLY A 261 7.62 -8.65 26.95
C GLY A 261 6.09 -8.60 26.79
N ARG A 262 5.58 -7.86 25.79
CA ARG A 262 4.13 -7.82 25.52
C ARG A 262 3.68 -9.05 24.73
N THR A 263 2.44 -9.47 24.93
CA THR A 263 1.87 -10.58 24.16
C THR A 263 1.22 -10.10 22.86
N VAL A 264 0.97 -11.03 21.94
CA VAL A 264 0.20 -10.77 20.71
C VAL A 264 -1.16 -10.15 21.00
N GLY A 265 -1.86 -10.63 22.03
CA GLY A 265 -3.16 -10.10 22.45
C GLY A 265 -3.08 -8.65 22.92
N GLN A 266 -2.02 -8.28 23.66
CA GLN A 266 -1.80 -6.90 24.08
C GLN A 266 -1.49 -5.98 22.90
N LEU A 267 -0.70 -6.46 21.93
CA LEU A 267 -0.40 -5.74 20.70
C LEU A 267 -1.67 -5.48 19.87
N LEU A 268 -2.48 -6.51 19.63
CA LEU A 268 -3.75 -6.38 18.90
C LEU A 268 -4.77 -5.48 19.62
N ALA A 269 -4.87 -5.58 20.94
CA ALA A 269 -5.75 -4.71 21.73
C ALA A 269 -5.33 -3.24 21.63
N ALA A 270 -4.03 -2.96 21.69
CA ALA A 270 -3.49 -1.62 21.53
C ALA A 270 -3.69 -1.08 20.10
N ALA A 271 -3.52 -1.92 19.07
CA ALA A 271 -3.81 -1.57 17.67
C ALA A 271 -5.29 -1.20 17.50
N LYS A 272 -6.21 -2.01 18.04
CA LYS A 272 -7.65 -1.73 18.00
C LYS A 272 -8.02 -0.43 18.72
N ALA A 273 -7.41 -0.14 19.87
CA ALA A 273 -7.62 1.11 20.59
C ALA A 273 -7.13 2.33 19.79
N HIS A 274 -5.98 2.20 19.13
CA HIS A 274 -5.44 3.23 18.25
C HIS A 274 -6.34 3.48 17.03
N ALA A 275 -6.82 2.42 16.37
CA ALA A 275 -7.77 2.50 15.26
C ALA A 275 -9.06 3.24 15.64
N GLN A 276 -9.63 2.91 16.81
CA GLN A 276 -10.82 3.58 17.34
C GLN A 276 -10.57 5.06 17.60
N GLN A 277 -9.41 5.41 18.17
CA GLN A 277 -9.06 6.80 18.45
C GLN A 277 -8.88 7.60 17.15
N ARG A 278 -8.19 7.05 16.14
CA ARG A 278 -8.04 7.71 14.83
C ARG A 278 -9.39 7.96 14.16
N ARG A 279 -10.27 6.95 14.14
CA ARG A 279 -11.61 7.07 13.55
C ARG A 279 -12.43 8.18 14.22
N ARG A 280 -12.37 8.30 15.55
CA ARG A 280 -13.03 9.39 16.30
C ARG A 280 -12.52 10.76 15.84
N ILE A 281 -11.20 10.96 15.87
CA ILE A 281 -10.56 12.21 15.44
C ILE A 281 -10.92 12.55 13.99
N GLU A 282 -10.93 11.56 13.10
CA GLU A 282 -11.28 11.77 11.70
C GLU A 282 -12.76 12.14 11.51
N THR A 283 -13.68 11.49 12.24
CA THR A 283 -15.11 11.85 12.21
C THR A 283 -15.37 13.25 12.74
N GLU A 284 -14.68 13.66 13.80
CA GLU A 284 -14.76 15.01 14.36
C GLU A 284 -14.27 16.05 13.34
N LYS A 285 -13.08 15.84 12.75
CA LYS A 285 -12.54 16.72 11.70
C LYS A 285 -13.46 16.83 10.49
N ARG A 286 -14.00 15.71 10.01
CA ARG A 286 -14.96 15.72 8.88
C ARG A 286 -16.24 16.49 9.22
N ALA A 287 -16.73 16.38 10.46
CA ALA A 287 -17.88 17.13 10.92
C ALA A 287 -17.56 18.64 11.02
N GLU A 288 -16.41 19.01 11.57
CA GLU A 288 -15.95 20.40 11.63
C GLU A 288 -15.79 21.02 10.24
N GLU A 289 -15.16 20.30 9.30
CA GLU A 289 -15.00 20.76 7.92
C GLU A 289 -16.34 20.91 7.21
N LYS A 290 -17.28 19.98 7.43
CA LYS A 290 -18.64 20.06 6.89
C LYS A 290 -19.36 21.29 7.44
N MET A 291 -19.32 21.51 8.76
CA MET A 291 -19.90 22.69 9.40
C MET A 291 -19.28 23.99 8.88
N ARG A 292 -17.96 24.01 8.64
CA ARG A 292 -17.27 25.15 8.04
C ARG A 292 -17.78 25.42 6.62
N ARG A 293 -17.84 24.38 5.77
CA ARG A 293 -18.35 24.51 4.40
C ARG A 293 -19.79 24.97 4.36
N GLU A 294 -20.67 24.40 5.19
CA GLU A 294 -22.07 24.81 5.27
C GLU A 294 -22.22 26.27 5.70
N ARG A 295 -21.38 26.76 6.63
CA ARG A 295 -21.36 28.19 7.01
C ARG A 295 -20.87 29.07 5.87
N GLU A 296 -19.81 28.68 5.19
CA GLU A 296 -19.29 29.41 4.03
C GLU A 296 -20.31 29.47 2.89
N GLU A 297 -20.96 28.34 2.59
CA GLU A 297 -22.04 28.23 1.61
C GLU A 297 -23.26 29.05 2.01
N ALA A 298 -23.65 29.04 3.30
CA ALA A 298 -24.74 29.87 3.80
C ALA A 298 -24.42 31.36 3.65
N VAL A 299 -23.22 31.81 4.03
CA VAL A 299 -22.80 33.20 3.86
C VAL A 299 -22.73 33.59 2.39
N ALA A 300 -22.22 32.71 1.51
CA ALA A 300 -22.20 32.94 0.08
C ALA A 300 -23.62 33.00 -0.51
N ARG A 301 -24.52 32.12 -0.04
CA ARG A 301 -25.94 32.11 -0.40
C ARG A 301 -26.62 33.40 0.03
N GLU A 302 -26.34 33.88 1.23
CA GLU A 302 -26.85 35.17 1.71
C GLU A 302 -26.40 36.32 0.82
N LYS A 303 -25.10 36.43 0.53
CA LYS A 303 -24.57 37.46 -0.37
C LYS A 303 -25.15 37.37 -1.78
N HIS A 304 -25.35 36.16 -2.31
CA HIS A 304 -25.99 35.95 -3.61
C HIS A 304 -27.43 36.47 -3.62
N LEU A 305 -28.24 36.07 -2.62
CA LEU A 305 -29.62 36.51 -2.50
C LEU A 305 -29.71 38.04 -2.31
N ASP A 306 -28.83 38.63 -1.51
CA ASP A 306 -28.76 40.08 -1.33
C ASP A 306 -28.46 40.80 -2.66
N SER A 307 -27.64 40.21 -3.53
CA SER A 307 -27.35 40.78 -4.86
C SER A 307 -28.55 40.78 -5.81
N LEU A 308 -29.54 39.91 -5.57
CA LEU A 308 -30.74 39.76 -6.40
C LEU A 308 -31.90 40.65 -5.96
N VAL A 309 -31.85 41.22 -4.76
CA VAL A 309 -32.86 42.15 -4.25
C VAL A 309 -33.03 43.30 -5.25
N GLY A 310 -34.28 43.56 -5.65
CA GLY A 310 -34.63 44.58 -6.64
C GLY A 310 -34.49 44.14 -8.11
N ARG A 311 -34.01 42.93 -8.40
CA ARG A 311 -33.96 42.36 -9.77
C ARG A 311 -35.01 41.28 -10.03
N GLU A 312 -35.96 41.09 -9.11
CA GLU A 312 -36.94 40.01 -9.14
C GLU A 312 -37.79 39.99 -10.42
N ALA A 313 -38.30 41.16 -10.85
CA ALA A 313 -39.09 41.26 -12.07
C ALA A 313 -38.29 40.86 -13.33
N ARG A 314 -36.99 41.16 -13.35
CA ARG A 314 -36.08 40.78 -14.43
C ARG A 314 -35.80 39.27 -14.42
N LEU A 315 -35.59 38.68 -13.25
CA LEU A 315 -35.40 37.23 -13.12
C LEU A 315 -36.64 36.44 -13.57
N TRP A 316 -37.85 36.91 -13.25
CA TRP A 316 -39.08 36.32 -13.77
C TRP A 316 -39.16 36.36 -15.30
N ALA A 317 -38.81 37.49 -15.93
CA ALA A 317 -38.77 37.59 -17.39
C ALA A 317 -37.69 36.67 -18.03
N GLU A 318 -36.53 36.54 -17.38
CA GLU A 318 -35.47 35.62 -17.81
C GLU A 318 -35.91 34.15 -17.68
N ILE A 319 -36.66 33.79 -16.63
CA ILE A 319 -37.25 32.46 -16.48
C ILE A 319 -38.22 32.15 -17.63
N ASP A 320 -39.13 33.08 -17.96
CA ASP A 320 -40.09 32.88 -19.05
C ASP A 320 -39.37 32.67 -20.39
N ALA A 321 -38.31 33.45 -20.65
CA ALA A 321 -37.49 33.29 -21.85
C ALA A 321 -36.74 31.94 -21.88
N LEU A 322 -36.13 31.53 -20.76
CA LEU A 322 -35.41 30.26 -20.65
C LEU A 322 -36.35 29.06 -20.83
N VAL A 323 -37.54 29.11 -20.23
CA VAL A 323 -38.54 28.05 -20.38
C VAL A 323 -39.11 28.02 -21.81
N ALA A 324 -39.18 29.16 -22.50
CA ALA A 324 -39.60 29.23 -23.91
C ALA A 324 -38.65 28.49 -24.86
N THR A 325 -37.33 28.47 -24.59
CA THR A 325 -36.33 27.80 -25.46
C THR A 325 -36.49 26.29 -25.57
N THR A 326 -37.20 25.65 -24.64
CA THR A 326 -37.40 24.19 -24.55
C THR A 326 -36.12 23.34 -24.45
N GLN A 327 -34.99 23.94 -24.08
CA GLN A 327 -33.72 23.24 -23.92
C GLN A 327 -33.53 22.73 -22.48
N ALA A 328 -32.86 21.59 -22.32
CA ALA A 328 -32.54 21.02 -21.01
C ALA A 328 -31.74 21.99 -20.13
N ALA A 329 -30.70 22.61 -20.68
CA ALA A 329 -29.88 23.60 -19.97
C ALA A 329 -30.68 24.85 -19.57
N GLY A 330 -31.62 25.28 -20.43
CA GLY A 330 -32.51 26.41 -20.13
C GLY A 330 -33.46 26.10 -18.97
N TYR A 331 -34.01 24.88 -18.91
CA TYR A 331 -34.82 24.45 -17.77
C TYR A 331 -34.03 24.36 -16.47
N ASP A 332 -32.79 23.87 -16.53
CA ASP A 332 -31.94 23.78 -15.34
C ASP A 332 -31.55 25.18 -14.82
N GLN A 333 -31.32 26.15 -15.72
CA GLN A 333 -31.07 27.55 -15.33
C GLN A 333 -32.33 28.25 -14.81
N ALA A 334 -33.48 28.05 -15.43
CA ALA A 334 -34.77 28.57 -14.95
C ALA A 334 -35.08 28.04 -13.53
N LEU A 335 -34.79 26.77 -13.26
CA LEU A 335 -34.94 26.19 -11.93
C LEU A 335 -34.08 26.90 -10.87
N ARG A 336 -32.82 27.24 -11.20
CA ARG A 336 -31.93 27.97 -10.27
C ARG A 336 -32.51 29.33 -9.92
N HIS A 337 -32.97 30.09 -10.92
CA HIS A 337 -33.60 31.39 -10.68
C HIS A 337 -34.91 31.28 -9.89
N LEU A 338 -35.71 30.23 -10.11
CA LEU A 338 -36.92 29.99 -9.32
C LEU A 338 -36.61 29.63 -7.86
N VAL A 339 -35.56 28.85 -7.61
CA VAL A 339 -35.09 28.58 -6.23
C VAL A 339 -34.59 29.86 -5.56
N ASP A 340 -33.83 30.70 -6.29
CA ASP A 340 -33.38 32.00 -5.78
C ASP A 340 -34.55 32.92 -5.41
N LEU A 341 -35.57 33.01 -6.27
CA LEU A 341 -36.76 33.81 -6.02
C LEU A 341 -37.60 33.26 -4.87
N ARG A 342 -37.72 31.93 -4.72
CA ARG A 342 -38.39 31.31 -3.57
C ARG A 342 -37.69 31.67 -2.26
N ASP A 343 -36.37 31.52 -2.23
CA ASP A 343 -35.59 31.76 -1.02
C ASP A 343 -35.55 33.26 -0.67
N LEU A 344 -35.62 34.14 -1.66
CA LEU A 344 -35.77 35.59 -1.48
C LEU A 344 -37.17 35.96 -0.98
N ASP A 345 -38.22 35.38 -1.57
CA ASP A 345 -39.62 35.54 -1.14
C ASP A 345 -39.79 35.13 0.32
N ALA A 346 -39.17 34.03 0.76
CA ALA A 346 -39.19 33.57 2.15
C ALA A 346 -38.56 34.56 3.15
N ARG A 347 -37.66 35.47 2.71
CA ARG A 347 -37.10 36.54 3.56
C ARG A 347 -38.07 37.72 3.71
N SER A 348 -38.95 37.92 2.73
CA SER A 348 -39.91 39.02 2.70
C SER A 348 -41.28 38.55 3.25
N ARG A 349 -41.86 39.27 4.21
CA ARG A 349 -43.22 38.95 4.68
C ARG A 349 -44.25 39.47 3.67
N GLY A 350 -44.51 38.70 2.61
CA GLY A 350 -45.66 38.94 1.71
C GLY A 350 -45.39 38.90 0.21
N GLY A 351 -44.38 38.15 -0.26
CA GLY A 351 -44.13 38.04 -1.69
C GLY A 351 -45.14 37.17 -2.45
N ASP A 352 -45.15 37.32 -3.78
CA ASP A 352 -46.13 36.72 -4.70
C ASP A 352 -45.62 35.43 -5.37
N PHE A 353 -44.49 34.88 -4.90
CA PHE A 353 -43.82 33.74 -5.53
C PHE A 353 -44.76 32.54 -5.73
N ARG A 354 -45.53 32.17 -4.70
CA ARG A 354 -46.47 31.03 -4.76
C ARG A 354 -47.54 31.20 -5.84
N LEU A 355 -48.02 32.42 -6.05
CA LEU A 355 -49.01 32.71 -7.08
C LEU A 355 -48.37 32.65 -8.48
N ARG A 356 -47.16 33.21 -8.62
CA ARG A 356 -46.42 33.21 -9.90
C ARG A 356 -45.97 31.83 -10.32
N ILE A 357 -45.46 30.99 -9.41
CA ILE A 357 -45.06 29.62 -9.73
C ILE A 357 -46.27 28.77 -10.12
N ALA A 358 -47.42 28.94 -9.45
CA ALA A 358 -48.66 28.26 -9.82
C ALA A 358 -49.12 28.65 -11.24
N SER A 359 -49.04 29.95 -11.57
CA SER A 359 -49.33 30.44 -12.92
C SER A 359 -48.35 29.87 -13.96
N LEU A 360 -47.05 29.86 -13.67
CA LEU A 360 -46.03 29.30 -14.56
C LEU A 360 -46.25 27.80 -14.82
N ARG A 361 -46.62 27.04 -13.77
CA ARG A 361 -46.98 25.61 -13.90
C ARG A 361 -48.20 25.40 -14.79
N GLN A 362 -49.21 26.28 -14.71
CA GLN A 362 -50.39 26.21 -15.58
C GLN A 362 -50.04 26.54 -17.04
N VAL A 363 -49.29 27.62 -17.28
CA VAL A 363 -48.88 28.07 -18.63
C VAL A 363 -48.01 27.02 -19.33
N HIS A 364 -47.17 26.30 -18.57
CA HIS A 364 -46.25 25.30 -19.09
C HIS A 364 -46.62 23.85 -18.77
N ALA A 365 -47.89 23.58 -18.44
CA ALA A 365 -48.37 22.25 -18.06
C ALA A 365 -48.09 21.15 -19.12
N ARG A 366 -48.03 21.53 -20.41
CA ARG A 366 -47.72 20.62 -21.52
C ARG A 366 -46.23 20.26 -21.63
N LYS A 367 -45.33 20.98 -20.93
CA LYS A 367 -43.87 20.75 -20.92
C LYS A 367 -43.50 19.78 -19.78
N LEU A 368 -43.82 18.50 -19.95
CA LEU A 368 -43.66 17.47 -18.90
C LEU A 368 -42.24 17.37 -18.31
N ALA A 369 -41.20 17.57 -19.11
CA ALA A 369 -39.81 17.53 -18.67
C ALA A 369 -39.41 18.72 -17.77
N PHE A 370 -40.12 19.85 -17.86
CA PHE A 370 -39.94 21.00 -16.99
C PHE A 370 -40.74 20.82 -15.69
N ILE A 371 -41.99 20.37 -15.78
CA ILE A 371 -42.83 20.08 -14.61
C ILE A 371 -42.16 19.04 -13.68
N ARG A 372 -41.64 17.94 -14.24
CA ARG A 372 -40.90 16.93 -13.46
C ARG A 372 -39.69 17.50 -12.71
N ARG A 373 -39.02 18.50 -13.28
CA ARG A 373 -37.88 19.18 -12.63
C ARG A 373 -38.36 20.08 -11.50
N LEU A 374 -39.45 20.82 -11.68
CA LEU A 374 -40.08 21.62 -10.62
C LEU A 374 -40.50 20.74 -9.44
N ASP A 375 -41.16 19.61 -9.71
CA ASP A 375 -41.57 18.64 -8.68
C ASP A 375 -40.36 18.10 -7.91
N LYS A 376 -39.28 17.76 -8.63
CA LYS A 376 -38.04 17.29 -8.00
C LYS A 376 -37.37 18.36 -7.12
N ALA A 377 -37.56 19.64 -7.44
CA ALA A 377 -37.06 20.78 -6.67
C ALA A 377 -38.01 21.25 -5.55
N GLY A 378 -39.20 20.63 -5.43
CA GLY A 378 -40.23 21.02 -4.48
C GLY A 378 -40.85 22.40 -4.77
N LEU A 379 -40.93 22.78 -6.05
CA LEU A 379 -41.42 24.08 -6.53
C LEU A 379 -42.81 24.00 -7.18
#